data_AF-A0A953X5S2-F1
#
_entry.id   AF-A0A953X5S2-F1
#
_cell.length_a   1.000
_cell.length_b   1.000
_cell.length_c   1.000
_cell.angle_alpha   90.00
_cell.angle_beta   90.00
_cell.angle_gamma   90.00
#
_symmetry.space_group_name_H-M   'P 1'
#
loop_
_entity.id
_entity.type
_entity.pdbx_description
1 polymer ?
#
loop_
_entity_poly.entity_id
_entity_poly.type
_entity_poly.pdbx_seq_one_letter_code
_entity_poly.pdbx_strand_id
1 'polypeptide(L)'
;MLKRLIVPIALAALALPAAASPELAESWGARAAALYTESVGYLDTARTGEAPALPDHYLIDLERFSATATRLGTWNDQVSGAKDLGCIFRGMAEEAEVQLTALEAAKSADASETALKRLVTLFDDAQEISVAAAWAARHDGQMPDGSDGIPAACPANPAMAGRITSY
;
A
#
# COMPACT_ATOMS: atom_id res chain seq x y z
N MET A 1 -36.18 -3.36 56.16
CA MET A 1 -34.91 -4.03 55.79
C MET A 1 -35.03 -4.50 54.34
N LEU A 2 -34.47 -3.75 53.38
CA LEU A 2 -34.60 -4.05 51.95
C LEU A 2 -33.23 -4.49 51.41
N LYS A 3 -33.14 -5.77 51.06
CA LYS A 3 -31.92 -6.47 50.64
C LYS A 3 -31.54 -6.01 49.24
N ARG A 4 -30.45 -5.23 49.13
CA ARG A 4 -29.86 -4.79 47.86
C ARG A 4 -29.37 -6.02 47.09
N LEU A 5 -30.09 -6.39 46.03
CA LEU A 5 -29.62 -7.36 45.04
C LEU A 5 -28.74 -6.60 44.03
N ILE A 6 -27.42 -6.74 44.20
CA ILE A 6 -26.43 -6.31 43.20
C ILE A 6 -26.28 -7.47 42.24
N VAL A 7 -26.81 -7.33 41.03
CA VAL A 7 -26.59 -8.25 39.90
C VAL A 7 -25.28 -7.84 39.22
N PRO A 8 -24.25 -8.71 39.15
CA PRO A 8 -23.09 -8.41 38.35
C PRO A 8 -23.43 -8.66 36.87
N ILE A 9 -23.50 -7.60 36.08
CA ILE A 9 -23.48 -7.69 34.62
C ILE A 9 -22.06 -8.08 34.24
N ALA A 10 -21.84 -9.36 33.98
CA ALA A 10 -20.63 -9.84 33.33
C ALA A 10 -20.66 -9.35 31.88
N LEU A 11 -20.00 -8.22 31.61
CA LEU A 11 -19.68 -7.79 30.25
C LEU A 11 -18.65 -8.78 29.71
N ALA A 12 -19.13 -9.83 29.03
CA ALA A 12 -18.29 -10.66 28.19
C ALA A 12 -17.80 -9.76 27.03
N ALA A 13 -16.61 -9.19 27.20
CA ALA A 13 -15.87 -8.60 26.10
C ALA A 13 -15.55 -9.75 25.13
N LEU A 14 -16.40 -9.90 24.11
CA LEU A 14 -16.04 -10.64 22.91
C LEU A 14 -14.81 -9.96 22.34
N ALA A 15 -13.63 -10.51 22.63
CA ALA A 15 -12.43 -10.28 21.85
C ALA A 15 -12.68 -10.88 20.47
N LEU A 16 -13.47 -10.18 19.65
CA LEU A 16 -13.49 -10.38 18.23
C LEU A 16 -12.04 -10.17 17.79
N PRO A 17 -11.36 -11.16 17.17
CA PRO A 17 -10.13 -10.86 16.48
C PRO A 17 -10.52 -9.80 15.47
N ALA A 18 -10.00 -8.59 15.65
CA ALA A 18 -10.26 -7.51 14.72
C ALA A 18 -9.84 -8.04 13.34
N ALA A 19 -10.83 -8.28 12.48
CA ALA A 19 -10.65 -8.40 11.05
C ALA A 19 -10.17 -7.02 10.57
N ALA A 20 -8.90 -6.75 10.85
CA ALA A 20 -8.24 -5.48 10.60
C ALA A 20 -7.31 -5.63 9.39
N SER A 21 -7.50 -6.67 8.59
CA SER A 21 -6.50 -7.10 7.61
C SER A 21 -7.02 -7.36 6.21
N PRO A 22 -8.10 -8.12 5.97
CA PRO A 22 -8.72 -8.10 4.66
C PRO A 22 -9.37 -6.74 4.39
N GLU A 23 -10.04 -6.14 5.37
CA GLU A 23 -10.64 -4.81 5.27
C GLU A 23 -9.56 -3.71 5.13
N LEU A 24 -8.40 -3.89 5.75
CA LEU A 24 -7.26 -2.99 5.57
C LEU A 24 -6.65 -3.12 4.17
N ALA A 25 -6.51 -4.35 3.65
CA ALA A 25 -6.06 -4.57 2.28
C ALA A 25 -7.04 -3.95 1.28
N GLU A 26 -8.35 -4.21 1.43
CA GLU A 26 -9.41 -3.65 0.58
C GLU A 26 -9.42 -2.11 0.60
N SER A 27 -9.37 -1.50 1.79
CA SER A 27 -9.35 -0.03 1.91
C SER A 27 -8.07 0.60 1.36
N TRP A 28 -6.92 -0.08 1.53
CA TRP A 28 -5.66 0.33 0.91
C TRP A 28 -5.72 0.25 -0.62
N GLY A 29 -6.31 -0.82 -1.18
CA GLY A 29 -6.56 -0.95 -2.62
C GLY A 29 -7.48 0.13 -3.18
N ALA A 30 -8.56 0.45 -2.48
CA ALA A 30 -9.44 1.55 -2.85
C ALA A 30 -8.71 2.91 -2.84
N ARG A 31 -7.79 3.10 -1.88
CA ARG A 31 -6.93 4.29 -1.86
C ARG A 31 -5.95 4.31 -3.03
N ALA A 32 -5.39 3.16 -3.40
CA ALA A 32 -4.54 3.03 -4.57
C ALA A 32 -5.28 3.43 -5.86
N ALA A 33 -6.52 2.98 -6.05
CA ALA A 33 -7.34 3.36 -7.20
C ALA A 33 -7.61 4.88 -7.29
N ALA A 34 -7.86 5.52 -6.15
CA ALA A 34 -8.01 6.97 -6.09
C ALA A 34 -6.70 7.69 -6.50
N LEU A 35 -5.59 7.30 -5.89
CA LEU A 35 -4.26 7.86 -6.19
C LEU A 35 -3.81 7.59 -7.63
N TYR A 36 -4.18 6.44 -8.21
CA TYR A 36 -3.96 6.14 -9.62
C TYR A 36 -4.62 7.19 -10.51
N THR A 37 -5.91 7.46 -10.27
CA THR A 37 -6.70 8.40 -11.08
C THR A 37 -6.13 9.81 -10.99
N GLU A 38 -5.76 10.25 -9.78
CA GLU A 38 -5.10 11.54 -9.58
C GLU A 38 -3.75 11.61 -10.29
N SER A 39 -2.91 10.58 -10.12
CA SER A 39 -1.58 10.48 -10.73
C SER A 39 -1.62 10.52 -12.26
N VAL A 40 -2.62 9.89 -12.89
CA VAL A 40 -2.83 9.97 -14.35
C VAL A 40 -3.11 11.41 -14.77
N GLY A 41 -3.96 12.13 -14.05
CA GLY A 41 -4.25 13.54 -14.34
C GLY A 41 -3.00 14.42 -14.26
N TYR A 42 -2.18 14.26 -13.21
CA TYR A 42 -0.92 14.99 -13.08
C TYR A 42 0.10 14.58 -14.14
N LEU A 43 0.13 13.30 -14.50
CA LEU A 43 1.02 12.76 -15.53
C LEU A 43 0.70 13.35 -16.90
N ASP A 44 -0.58 13.50 -17.24
CA ASP A 44 -1.00 14.09 -18.49
C ASP A 44 -0.62 15.58 -18.57
N THR A 45 -0.72 16.33 -17.47
CA THR A 45 -0.18 17.70 -17.38
C THR A 45 1.33 17.72 -17.59
N ALA A 46 2.07 16.81 -16.94
CA ALA A 46 3.52 16.72 -17.12
C ALA A 46 3.91 16.45 -18.59
N ARG A 47 3.15 15.60 -19.29
CA ARG A 47 3.35 15.27 -20.71
C ARG A 47 3.10 16.44 -21.66
N THR A 48 2.38 17.49 -21.26
CA THR A 48 2.26 18.71 -22.05
C THR A 48 3.47 19.65 -21.88
N GLY A 49 4.48 19.24 -21.10
CA GLY A 49 5.67 20.03 -20.80
C GLY A 49 5.46 21.03 -19.64
N GLU A 50 4.34 20.95 -18.93
CA GLU A 50 4.03 21.79 -17.78
C GLU A 50 4.28 21.04 -16.47
N ALA A 51 4.93 21.67 -15.49
CA ALA A 51 5.09 21.05 -14.18
C ALA A 51 3.74 21.02 -13.44
N PRO A 52 3.21 19.85 -13.06
CA PRO A 52 1.93 19.77 -12.39
C PRO A 52 1.99 20.44 -11.01
N ALA A 53 0.96 21.23 -10.69
CA ALA A 53 0.77 21.75 -9.34
C ALA A 53 0.15 20.66 -8.45
N LEU A 54 0.98 20.00 -7.65
CA LEU A 54 0.54 18.95 -6.74
C LEU A 54 -0.03 19.56 -5.45
N PRO A 55 -1.27 19.25 -5.07
CA PRO A 55 -1.84 19.75 -3.83
C PRO A 55 -1.36 18.92 -2.62
N ASP A 56 -1.25 19.56 -1.44
CA ASP A 56 -0.76 18.92 -0.22
C ASP A 56 -1.51 17.62 0.14
N HIS A 57 -2.82 17.56 -0.13
CA HIS A 57 -3.61 16.36 0.19
C HIS A 57 -3.17 15.13 -0.61
N TYR A 58 -2.73 15.31 -1.86
CA TYR A 58 -2.22 14.21 -2.68
C TYR A 58 -0.91 13.67 -2.10
N LEU A 59 0.01 14.57 -1.69
CA LEU A 59 1.28 14.18 -1.07
C LEU A 59 1.07 13.46 0.27
N ILE A 60 0.20 14.00 1.13
CA ILE A 60 -0.17 13.38 2.41
C ILE A 60 -0.80 11.99 2.18
N ASP A 61 -1.63 11.84 1.15
CA ASP A 61 -2.26 10.56 0.88
C ASP A 61 -1.29 9.54 0.28
N LEU A 62 -0.24 9.98 -0.43
CA LEU A 62 0.89 9.13 -0.86
C LEU A 62 1.72 8.65 0.35
N GLU A 63 1.98 9.52 1.33
CA GLU A 63 2.62 9.11 2.60
C GLU A 63 1.78 8.08 3.36
N ARG A 64 0.46 8.32 3.46
CA ARG A 64 -0.48 7.39 4.12
C ARG A 64 -0.55 6.06 3.40
N PHE A 65 -0.48 6.07 2.07
CA PHE A 65 -0.40 4.85 1.27
C PHE A 65 0.85 4.03 1.64
N SER A 66 2.03 4.65 1.70
CA SER A 66 3.27 3.97 2.13
C SER A 66 3.16 3.41 3.55
N ALA A 67 2.73 4.24 4.50
CA ALA A 67 2.61 3.85 5.90
C ALA A 67 1.62 2.68 6.08
N THR A 68 0.55 2.65 5.29
CA THR A 68 -0.43 1.56 5.31
C THR A 68 0.13 0.28 4.69
N ALA A 69 0.85 0.39 3.58
CA ALA A 69 1.54 -0.76 2.98
C ALA A 69 2.56 -1.37 3.96
N THR A 70 3.36 -0.56 4.67
CA THR A 70 4.28 -1.05 5.72
C THR A 70 3.54 -1.81 6.83
N ARG A 71 2.36 -1.33 7.25
CA ARG A 71 1.53 -2.02 8.25
C ARG A 71 0.99 -3.35 7.72
N LEU A 72 0.53 -3.39 6.46
CA LEU A 72 0.08 -4.62 5.81
C LEU A 72 1.20 -5.65 5.72
N GLY A 73 2.42 -5.22 5.37
CA GLY A 73 3.59 -6.09 5.34
C GLY A 73 3.91 -6.70 6.71
N THR A 74 3.87 -5.88 7.76
CA THR A 74 4.09 -6.33 9.14
C THR A 74 2.99 -7.28 9.62
N TRP A 75 1.74 -6.96 9.31
CA TRP A 75 0.60 -7.80 9.66
C TRP A 75 0.69 -9.17 8.98
N ASN A 76 1.02 -9.22 7.69
CA ASN A 76 1.17 -10.47 6.94
C ASN A 76 2.20 -11.42 7.58
N ASP A 77 3.33 -10.87 8.02
CA ASP A 77 4.38 -11.64 8.71
C ASP A 77 3.89 -12.23 10.05
N GLN A 78 3.01 -11.52 10.77
CA GLN A 78 2.47 -11.96 12.06
C GLN A 78 1.46 -13.10 11.94
N VAL A 79 0.66 -13.11 10.87
CA VAL A 79 -0.39 -14.13 10.67
C VAL A 79 0.10 -15.36 9.90
N SER A 80 1.41 -15.49 9.66
CA SER A 80 1.98 -16.50 8.75
C SER A 80 1.29 -16.48 7.37
N GLY A 81 0.96 -15.28 6.88
CA GLY A 81 0.32 -15.09 5.58
C GLY A 81 1.22 -15.53 4.43
N ALA A 82 0.73 -15.39 3.20
CA ALA A 82 1.52 -15.73 2.02
C ALA A 82 2.88 -15.01 2.07
N LYS A 83 3.97 -15.79 2.04
CA LYS A 83 5.33 -15.29 2.35
C LYS A 83 5.74 -14.09 1.51
N ASP A 84 5.26 -14.03 0.28
CA ASP A 84 5.67 -13.00 -0.68
C ASP A 84 4.94 -11.67 -0.45
N LEU A 85 3.71 -11.69 0.07
CA LEU A 85 2.91 -10.47 0.29
C LEU A 85 3.57 -9.51 1.27
N GLY A 86 4.17 -10.04 2.34
CA GLY A 86 4.88 -9.23 3.33
C GLY A 86 6.02 -8.41 2.68
N CYS A 87 6.79 -9.03 1.79
CA CYS A 87 7.86 -8.36 1.06
C CYS A 87 7.31 -7.37 0.02
N ILE A 88 6.29 -7.78 -0.73
CA ILE A 88 5.65 -6.95 -1.77
C ILE A 88 5.15 -5.63 -1.16
N PHE A 89 4.41 -5.68 -0.05
CA PHE A 89 3.92 -4.48 0.61
C PHE A 89 5.03 -3.53 1.04
N ARG A 90 6.15 -4.06 1.57
CA ARG A 90 7.31 -3.24 1.94
C ARG A 90 7.97 -2.61 0.72
N GLY A 91 8.13 -3.36 -0.37
CA GLY A 91 8.67 -2.82 -1.62
C GLY A 91 7.79 -1.71 -2.21
N MET A 92 6.47 -1.87 -2.13
CA MET A 92 5.52 -0.84 -2.57
C MET A 92 5.56 0.43 -1.69
N ALA A 93 5.73 0.26 -0.37
CA ALA A 93 5.92 1.37 0.54
C ALA A 93 7.20 2.16 0.22
N GLU A 94 8.32 1.45 0.03
CA GLU A 94 9.61 2.04 -0.32
C GLU A 94 9.55 2.78 -1.66
N GLU A 95 8.97 2.17 -2.71
CA GLU A 95 8.80 2.83 -4.00
C GLU A 95 7.94 4.09 -3.88
N ALA A 96 6.83 4.05 -3.12
CA ALA A 96 5.99 5.23 -2.88
C ALA A 96 6.76 6.38 -2.23
N GLU A 97 7.58 6.10 -1.21
CA GLU A 97 8.41 7.11 -0.54
C GLU A 97 9.51 7.69 -1.44
N VAL A 98 10.14 6.83 -2.26
CA VAL A 98 11.13 7.26 -3.25
C VAL A 98 10.50 8.22 -4.26
N GLN A 99 9.32 7.88 -4.77
CA GLN A 99 8.65 8.72 -5.75
C GLN A 99 8.05 9.99 -5.14
N LEU A 100 7.57 9.94 -3.89
CA LEU A 100 7.18 11.16 -3.15
C LEU A 100 8.35 12.14 -3.07
N THR A 101 9.51 11.66 -2.60
CA THR A 101 10.73 12.47 -2.51
C THR A 101 11.13 13.04 -3.88
N ALA A 102 11.00 12.22 -4.94
CA ALA A 102 11.28 12.65 -6.31
C ALA A 102 10.33 13.76 -6.79
N LEU A 103 9.04 13.68 -6.44
CA LEU A 103 8.05 14.73 -6.77
C LEU A 103 8.31 16.03 -6.01
N GLU A 104 8.62 15.95 -4.71
CA GLU A 104 8.94 17.12 -3.90
C GLU A 104 10.23 17.83 -4.38
N ALA A 105 11.18 17.06 -4.89
CA ALA A 105 12.43 17.59 -5.44
C ALA A 105 12.33 18.00 -6.92
N ALA A 106 11.24 17.67 -7.61
CA ALA A 106 11.09 17.91 -9.04
C ALA A 106 11.06 19.42 -9.34
N LYS A 107 11.86 19.85 -10.32
CA LYS A 107 11.94 21.25 -10.78
C LYS A 107 11.53 21.42 -12.24
N SER A 108 11.05 20.36 -12.87
CA SER A 108 10.67 20.34 -14.28
C SER A 108 9.55 19.33 -14.54
N ALA A 109 8.83 19.54 -15.64
CA ALA A 109 7.79 18.62 -16.11
C ALA A 109 8.35 17.20 -16.31
N ASP A 110 9.51 17.04 -16.96
CA ASP A 110 10.15 15.74 -17.20
C ASP A 110 10.47 14.97 -15.89
N ALA A 111 10.89 15.69 -14.85
CA ALA A 111 11.19 15.09 -13.56
C ALA A 111 9.89 14.59 -12.88
N SER A 112 8.85 15.42 -12.90
CA SER A 112 7.52 15.03 -12.41
C SER A 112 6.93 13.87 -13.22
N GLU A 113 7.06 13.91 -14.55
CA GLU A 113 6.57 12.86 -15.45
C GLU A 113 7.20 11.51 -15.11
N THR A 114 8.51 11.49 -14.86
CA THR A 114 9.25 10.27 -14.50
C THR A 114 8.71 9.65 -13.21
N ALA A 115 8.55 10.45 -12.16
CA ALA A 115 8.03 9.98 -10.87
C ALA A 115 6.55 9.58 -10.96
N LEU A 116 5.72 10.36 -11.64
CA LEU A 116 4.29 10.07 -11.82
C LEU A 116 4.06 8.79 -12.63
N LYS A 117 4.86 8.50 -13.66
CA LYS A 117 4.80 7.22 -14.39
C LYS A 117 5.02 6.04 -13.46
N ARG A 118 6.01 6.13 -12.57
CA ARG A 118 6.32 5.09 -11.58
C ARG A 118 5.18 4.90 -10.59
N LEU A 119 4.59 6.00 -10.11
CA LEU A 119 3.43 5.97 -9.22
C LEU A 119 2.18 5.38 -9.88
N VAL A 120 1.90 5.72 -11.15
CA VAL A 120 0.76 5.13 -11.89
C VAL A 120 0.89 3.61 -11.96
N THR A 121 2.07 3.09 -12.33
CA THR A 121 2.31 1.63 -12.32
C THR A 121 2.18 1.05 -10.93
N LEU A 122 2.79 1.68 -9.92
CA LEU A 122 2.71 1.23 -8.53
C LEU A 122 1.26 1.10 -8.03
N PHE A 123 0.41 2.07 -8.34
CA PHE A 123 -0.98 2.07 -7.89
C PHE A 123 -1.87 1.10 -8.66
N ASP A 124 -1.53 0.78 -9.91
CA ASP A 124 -2.18 -0.29 -10.67
C ASP A 124 -1.89 -1.64 -10.01
N ASP A 125 -0.60 -1.95 -9.80
CA ASP A 125 -0.15 -3.18 -9.13
C ASP A 125 -0.75 -3.30 -7.72
N ALA A 126 -0.81 -2.19 -6.98
CA ALA A 126 -1.35 -2.16 -5.63
C ALA A 126 -2.84 -2.55 -5.58
N GLN A 127 -3.63 -2.19 -6.58
CA GLN A 127 -5.03 -2.60 -6.66
C GLN A 127 -5.14 -4.13 -6.80
N GLU A 128 -4.36 -4.75 -7.68
CA GLU A 128 -4.38 -6.22 -7.85
C GLU A 128 -3.90 -6.94 -6.59
N ILE A 129 -2.79 -6.49 -6.01
CA ILE A 129 -2.21 -7.07 -4.80
C ILE A 129 -3.15 -6.92 -3.60
N SER A 130 -3.89 -5.81 -3.52
CA SER A 130 -4.87 -5.61 -2.44
C SER A 130 -5.97 -6.68 -2.44
N VAL A 131 -6.48 -7.04 -3.62
CA VAL A 131 -7.51 -8.07 -3.80
C VAL A 131 -6.93 -9.44 -3.44
N ALA A 132 -5.72 -9.73 -3.92
CA ALA A 132 -5.04 -10.99 -3.63
C ALA A 132 -4.76 -11.15 -2.12
N ALA A 133 -4.34 -10.07 -1.46
CA ALA A 133 -4.09 -10.07 -0.02
C ALA A 133 -5.38 -10.23 0.80
N ALA A 134 -6.46 -9.55 0.41
CA ALA A 134 -7.76 -9.72 1.06
C ALA A 134 -8.29 -11.15 0.88
N TRP A 135 -8.07 -11.75 -0.30
CA TRP A 135 -8.40 -13.16 -0.55
C TRP A 135 -7.58 -14.10 0.34
N ALA A 136 -6.25 -13.95 0.34
CA ALA A 136 -5.36 -14.80 1.11
C ALA A 136 -5.65 -14.72 2.62
N ALA A 137 -5.99 -13.53 3.12
CA ALA A 137 -6.42 -13.33 4.50
C ALA A 137 -7.69 -14.12 4.87
N ARG A 138 -8.60 -14.32 3.90
CA ARG A 138 -9.87 -15.05 4.09
C ARG A 138 -9.72 -16.56 3.88
N HIS A 139 -8.62 -17.03 3.28
CA HIS A 139 -8.40 -18.42 2.88
C HIS A 139 -7.08 -18.99 3.41
N ASP A 140 -6.73 -18.68 4.67
CA ASP A 140 -5.57 -19.24 5.38
C ASP A 140 -4.24 -19.12 4.61
N GLY A 141 -4.03 -17.98 3.93
CA GLY A 141 -2.82 -17.68 3.17
C GLY A 141 -2.78 -18.31 1.77
N GLN A 142 -3.84 -18.97 1.32
CA GLN A 142 -3.95 -19.47 -0.06
C GLN A 142 -4.22 -18.32 -1.03
N MET A 143 -3.43 -18.25 -2.10
CA MET A 143 -3.67 -17.32 -3.21
C MET A 143 -4.76 -17.88 -4.13
N PRO A 144 -5.53 -17.03 -4.83
CA PRO A 144 -6.52 -17.48 -5.79
C PRO A 144 -5.86 -18.19 -6.98
N ASP A 145 -6.48 -19.26 -7.50
CA ASP A 145 -6.01 -19.98 -8.69
C ASP A 145 -5.85 -19.01 -9.88
N GLY A 146 -4.69 -19.02 -10.53
CA GLY A 146 -4.34 -18.08 -11.60
C GLY A 146 -3.52 -16.86 -11.15
N SER A 147 -3.04 -16.83 -9.90
CA SER A 147 -2.11 -15.79 -9.40
C SER A 147 -0.67 -15.86 -9.96
N ASP A 148 -0.43 -16.64 -11.02
CA ASP A 148 0.87 -16.81 -11.69
C ASP A 148 1.47 -15.49 -12.22
N GLY A 149 0.66 -14.42 -12.29
CA GLY A 149 1.07 -13.07 -12.68
C GLY A 149 1.54 -12.16 -11.55
N ILE A 150 1.35 -12.52 -10.27
CA ILE A 150 1.86 -11.71 -9.15
C ILE A 150 3.38 -11.90 -9.10
N PRO A 151 4.19 -10.83 -9.25
CA PRO A 151 5.64 -10.97 -9.30
C PRO A 151 6.16 -11.72 -8.07
N ALA A 152 6.74 -12.91 -8.28
CA ALA A 152 7.36 -13.73 -7.22
C ALA A 152 8.70 -13.17 -6.72
N ALA A 153 8.96 -11.88 -6.91
CA ALA A 153 10.23 -11.26 -6.55
C ALA A 153 9.97 -9.86 -6.02
N CYS A 154 10.47 -9.62 -4.81
CA CYS A 154 10.57 -8.30 -4.23
C CYS A 154 11.24 -7.36 -5.24
N PRO A 155 10.57 -6.31 -5.75
CA PRO A 155 11.28 -5.23 -6.40
C PRO A 155 11.93 -4.40 -5.29
N ALA A 156 13.00 -4.92 -4.68
CA ALA A 156 14.03 -4.02 -4.22
C ALA A 156 14.54 -3.36 -5.49
N ASN A 157 14.24 -2.07 -5.63
CA ASN A 157 14.58 -1.23 -6.76
C ASN A 157 15.85 -1.73 -7.50
N PRO A 158 15.77 -2.21 -8.77
CA PRO A 158 16.95 -2.67 -9.50
C PRO A 158 17.98 -1.54 -9.71
N ALA A 159 17.60 -0.27 -9.53
CA ALA A 159 18.52 0.87 -9.54
C ALA A 159 19.43 0.94 -8.29
N MET A 160 19.17 0.15 -7.23
CA MET A 160 20.06 0.03 -6.06
C MET A 160 20.94 -1.23 -6.10
N ALA A 161 20.53 -2.30 -6.79
CA ALA A 161 21.35 -3.50 -6.96
C ALA A 161 22.69 -3.21 -7.67
N GLY A 162 22.73 -2.19 -8.54
CA GLY A 162 23.95 -1.71 -9.20
C GLY A 162 24.87 -0.83 -8.33
N ARG A 163 24.46 -0.45 -7.11
CA ARG A 163 25.22 0.48 -6.25
C ARG A 163 26.02 -0.21 -5.13
N ILE A 164 25.89 -1.53 -4.99
CA ILE A 164 26.58 -2.33 -3.94
C ILE A 164 27.87 -3.00 -4.48
N THR A 165 28.15 -2.92 -5.79
CA THR A 165 29.36 -3.51 -6.41
C THR A 165 30.41 -2.48 -6.83
N SER A 166 30.45 -1.31 -6.20
CA SER A 166 31.54 -0.35 -6.41
C SER A 166 32.07 0.17 -5.08
N TYR A 167 32.79 -0.72 -4.39
CA TYR A 167 33.93 -0.41 -3.54
C TYR A 167 35.01 -1.46 -3.79
#